data_AF-A0AA85KC48-F1
#
_entry.id   AF-A0AA85KC48-F1
#
_cell.length_a   1.000
_cell.length_b   1.000
_cell.length_c   1.000
_cell.angle_alpha   90.00
_cell.angle_beta   90.00
_cell.angle_gamma   90.00
#
_symmetry.space_group_name_H-M   'P 1'
#
loop_
_entity.id
_entity.type
_entity.pdbx_description
1 polymer ?
#
loop_
_entity_poly.entity_id
_entity_poly.type
_entity_poly.pdbx_seq_one_letter_code
_entity_poly.pdbx_strand_id
1 'polypeptide(L)'
;MKLVAAEAGLQPTKINLFSCYTKRVRANLHAVITMSPIGEIFRTRLRQFSALVKCCTIDWFSEWPNEALESVALRMLQNMSDLEVNKETLKALVQMYIDMHQSVVRNTELFKHELNRHNYVTPKSFLELLTVLLNCILTVFSKIYGIKKQEIITARNRTHTGLDKLLHWCVNMTLHTPCLV
;
A
#
# COMPACT_ATOMS: atom_id res chain seq x y z
N MET A 1 -27.77 -26.39 25.16
CA MET A 1 -28.44 -27.29 24.18
C MET A 1 -29.82 -27.77 24.62
N LYS A 2 -30.05 -28.15 25.88
CA LYS A 2 -31.38 -28.58 26.36
C LYS A 2 -32.46 -27.49 26.23
N LEU A 3 -32.13 -26.25 26.60
CA LEU A 3 -33.02 -25.08 26.42
C LEU A 3 -33.33 -24.83 24.94
N VAL A 4 -32.29 -24.79 24.10
CA VAL A 4 -32.43 -24.61 22.64
C VAL A 4 -33.27 -25.72 21.97
N ALA A 5 -33.19 -26.96 22.47
CA ALA A 5 -34.03 -28.06 21.99
C ALA A 5 -35.48 -27.92 22.45
N ALA A 6 -35.72 -27.46 23.68
CA ALA A 6 -37.05 -27.19 24.21
C ALA A 6 -37.73 -26.01 23.48
N GLU A 7 -37.00 -24.93 23.20
CA GLU A 7 -37.45 -23.79 22.38
C GLU A 7 -37.82 -24.22 20.94
N ALA A 8 -37.12 -25.22 20.41
CA ALA A 8 -37.42 -25.81 19.10
C ALA A 8 -38.55 -26.86 19.13
N GLY A 9 -39.21 -27.07 20.28
CA GLY A 9 -40.29 -28.05 20.43
C GLY A 9 -39.84 -29.52 20.38
N LEU A 10 -38.53 -29.79 20.52
CA LEU A 10 -37.94 -31.12 20.42
C LEU A 10 -37.77 -31.77 21.80
N GLN A 11 -38.15 -33.03 21.91
CA GLN A 11 -37.87 -33.87 23.09
C GLN A 11 -36.35 -33.86 23.40
N PRO A 12 -35.91 -33.68 24.66
CA PRO A 12 -34.49 -33.54 25.03
C PRO A 12 -33.73 -34.88 25.04
N THR A 13 -33.83 -35.66 23.96
CA THR A 13 -33.05 -36.88 23.75
C THR A 13 -31.62 -36.53 23.33
N LYS A 14 -30.65 -37.41 23.60
CA LYS A 14 -29.24 -37.19 23.23
C LYS A 14 -29.06 -36.87 21.74
N ILE A 15 -29.84 -37.53 20.87
CA ILE A 15 -29.82 -37.33 19.41
C ILE A 15 -30.29 -35.91 19.05
N ASN A 16 -31.40 -35.45 19.63
CA ASN A 16 -31.95 -34.12 19.35
C ASN A 16 -31.01 -33.01 19.85
N LEU A 17 -30.40 -33.20 21.01
CA LEU A 17 -29.40 -32.26 21.55
C LEU A 17 -28.17 -32.15 20.63
N PHE A 18 -27.68 -33.27 20.11
CA PHE A 18 -26.54 -33.28 19.18
C PHE A 18 -26.88 -32.68 17.82
N SER A 19 -28.10 -32.92 17.32
CA SER A 19 -28.61 -32.30 16.08
C SER A 19 -28.71 -30.77 16.21
N CYS A 20 -29.32 -30.28 17.30
CA CYS A 20 -29.36 -28.84 17.59
C CYS A 20 -27.95 -28.24 17.71
N TYR A 21 -27.00 -28.99 18.30
CA TYR A 21 -25.63 -28.52 18.48
C TYR A 21 -24.95 -28.38 17.12
N THR A 22 -25.03 -29.42 16.29
CA THR A 22 -24.46 -29.43 14.94
C THR A 22 -25.05 -28.31 14.08
N LYS A 23 -26.37 -28.07 14.14
CA LYS A 23 -27.02 -26.95 13.44
C LYS A 23 -26.45 -25.60 13.87
N ARG A 24 -26.30 -25.39 15.18
CA ARG A 24 -25.77 -24.13 15.72
C ARG A 24 -24.29 -23.93 15.38
N VAL A 25 -23.49 -25.00 15.38
CA VAL A 25 -22.08 -24.93 14.94
C VAL A 25 -22.02 -24.57 13.47
N ARG A 26 -22.78 -25.23 12.59
CA ARG A 26 -22.80 -24.92 11.15
C ARG A 26 -23.28 -23.49 10.84
N ALA A 27 -24.19 -22.95 11.65
CA ALA A 27 -24.70 -21.59 11.48
C ALA A 27 -23.71 -20.50 11.91
N ASN A 28 -22.78 -20.80 12.83
CA ASN A 28 -21.88 -19.80 13.41
C ASN A 28 -20.41 -19.99 13.02
N LEU A 29 -20.01 -21.19 12.57
CA LEU A 29 -18.64 -21.50 12.23
C LEU A 29 -18.43 -21.38 10.71
N HIS A 30 -17.73 -20.32 10.31
CA HIS A 30 -17.23 -20.14 8.96
C HIS A 30 -15.70 -20.25 8.99
N ALA A 31 -15.16 -21.30 8.37
CA ALA A 31 -13.72 -21.51 8.27
C ALA A 31 -13.24 -21.09 6.87
N VAL A 32 -12.20 -20.25 6.82
CA VAL A 32 -11.53 -19.83 5.58
C VAL A 32 -10.12 -20.38 5.59
N ILE A 33 -9.78 -21.14 4.55
CA ILE A 33 -8.45 -21.75 4.40
C ILE A 33 -7.83 -21.20 3.13
N THR A 34 -6.62 -20.65 3.25
CA THR A 34 -5.84 -20.15 2.12
C THR A 34 -4.72 -21.14 1.79
N MET A 35 -4.68 -21.58 0.53
CA MET A 35 -3.64 -22.47 0.03
C MET A 35 -3.13 -21.94 -1.31
N SER A 36 -1.82 -22.02 -1.54
CA SER A 36 -1.27 -21.78 -2.86
C SER A 36 -1.53 -22.99 -3.75
N PRO A 37 -2.04 -22.81 -4.99
CA PRO A 37 -2.26 -23.91 -5.92
C PRO A 37 -0.95 -24.46 -6.53
N ILE A 38 0.19 -23.85 -6.17
CA ILE A 38 1.50 -24.17 -6.71
C ILE A 38 2.07 -25.40 -6.00
N GLY A 39 2.44 -26.41 -6.79
CA GLY A 39 3.15 -27.61 -6.32
C GLY A 39 2.26 -28.82 -6.01
N GLU A 40 2.91 -29.97 -5.84
CA GLU A 40 2.20 -31.25 -5.67
C GLU A 40 1.57 -31.44 -4.27
N ILE A 41 2.04 -30.65 -3.30
CA ILE A 41 1.52 -30.67 -1.93
C ILE A 41 0.04 -30.27 -1.90
N PHE A 42 -0.35 -29.26 -2.67
CA PHE A 42 -1.75 -28.83 -2.77
C PHE A 42 -2.65 -29.95 -3.29
N ARG A 43 -2.25 -30.58 -4.40
CA ARG A 43 -2.99 -31.71 -4.98
C ARG A 43 -3.09 -32.90 -4.02
N THR A 44 -2.00 -33.20 -3.32
CA THR A 44 -1.97 -34.28 -2.32
C THR A 44 -2.92 -33.99 -1.17
N ARG A 45 -2.95 -32.76 -0.65
CA ARG A 45 -3.89 -32.35 0.40
C ARG A 45 -5.34 -32.41 -0.06
N LEU A 46 -5.66 -31.99 -1.29
CA LEU A 46 -7.02 -32.11 -1.83
C LEU A 46 -7.48 -33.57 -1.96
N ARG A 47 -6.58 -34.49 -2.33
CA ARG A 47 -6.87 -35.94 -2.37
C ARG A 47 -7.06 -36.53 -0.98
N GLN A 48 -6.25 -36.12 -0.01
CA GLN A 48 -6.36 -36.56 1.39
C GLN A 48 -7.63 -36.03 2.07
N PHE A 49 -8.06 -34.81 1.74
CA PHE A 49 -9.18 -34.12 2.39
C PHE A 49 -10.27 -33.72 1.39
N SER A 50 -11.02 -34.71 0.90
CA SER A 50 -12.11 -34.48 -0.08
C SER A 50 -13.22 -33.53 0.43
N ALA A 51 -13.35 -33.34 1.75
CA ALA A 51 -14.28 -32.39 2.34
C ALA A 51 -13.99 -30.94 1.92
N LEU A 52 -12.73 -30.58 1.63
CA LEU A 52 -12.37 -29.24 1.15
C LEU A 52 -12.96 -28.94 -0.23
N VAL A 53 -13.13 -29.95 -1.08
CA VAL A 53 -13.73 -29.78 -2.42
C VAL A 53 -15.25 -29.87 -2.35
N LYS A 54 -15.79 -30.72 -1.47
CA LYS A 54 -17.24 -30.98 -1.38
C LYS A 54 -17.99 -29.97 -0.52
N CYS A 55 -17.38 -29.44 0.54
CA CYS A 55 -18.06 -28.62 1.55
C CYS A 55 -17.61 -27.16 1.57
N CYS A 56 -16.59 -26.78 0.80
CA CYS A 56 -16.13 -25.40 0.70
C CYS A 56 -16.37 -24.86 -0.71
N THR A 57 -16.60 -23.55 -0.80
CA THR A 57 -16.59 -22.82 -2.06
C THR A 57 -15.14 -22.49 -2.41
N ILE A 58 -14.70 -22.85 -3.62
CA ILE A 58 -13.36 -22.54 -4.11
C ILE A 58 -13.40 -21.16 -4.76
N ASP A 59 -12.59 -20.26 -4.23
CA ASP A 59 -12.37 -18.93 -4.80
C ASP A 59 -10.94 -18.83 -5.35
N TRP A 60 -10.81 -18.41 -6.61
CA TRP A 60 -9.54 -18.39 -7.34
C TRP A 60 -8.96 -16.98 -7.37
N PHE A 61 -7.85 -16.78 -6.67
CA PHE A 61 -7.08 -15.54 -6.73
C PHE A 61 -6.16 -15.56 -7.95
N SER A 62 -6.61 -14.90 -9.01
CA SER A 62 -5.82 -14.68 -10.23
C SER A 62 -4.98 -13.42 -10.12
N GLU A 63 -4.06 -13.26 -11.07
CA GLU A 63 -3.33 -12.01 -11.25
C GLU A 63 -4.30 -10.84 -11.46
N TRP A 64 -3.92 -9.66 -10.97
CA TRP A 64 -4.76 -8.48 -11.10
C TRP A 64 -4.74 -7.97 -12.54
N PRO A 65 -5.92 -7.74 -13.15
CA PRO A 65 -5.97 -7.08 -14.45
C PRO A 65 -5.51 -5.62 -14.33
N ASN A 66 -5.17 -5.01 -15.47
CA ASN A 66 -4.63 -3.65 -15.49
C ASN A 66 -5.59 -2.64 -14.84
N GLU A 67 -6.89 -2.82 -15.02
CA GLU A 67 -7.94 -1.96 -14.44
C GLU A 67 -7.96 -2.06 -12.91
N ALA A 68 -7.68 -3.25 -12.36
CA ALA A 68 -7.58 -3.44 -10.91
C ALA A 68 -6.31 -2.79 -10.36
N LEU A 69 -5.18 -2.92 -11.06
CA LEU A 69 -3.93 -2.23 -10.71
C LEU A 69 -4.11 -0.72 -10.70
N GLU A 70 -4.79 -0.17 -11.71
CA GLU A 70 -5.10 1.27 -11.82
C GLU A 70 -5.95 1.74 -10.64
N SER A 71 -7.05 1.05 -10.34
CA SER A 71 -7.95 1.40 -9.25
C SER A 71 -7.27 1.37 -7.87
N VAL A 72 -6.44 0.35 -7.62
CA VAL A 72 -5.70 0.23 -6.37
C VAL A 72 -4.64 1.31 -6.24
N ALA A 73 -3.88 1.58 -7.31
CA ALA A 73 -2.87 2.65 -7.32
C ALA A 73 -3.53 4.02 -7.09
N LEU A 74 -4.63 4.33 -7.78
CA LEU A 74 -5.39 5.57 -7.59
C LEU A 74 -5.84 5.75 -6.14
N ARG A 75 -6.46 4.72 -5.56
CA ARG A 75 -6.96 4.78 -4.18
C ARG A 75 -5.83 4.95 -3.17
N MET A 76 -4.69 4.30 -3.39
CA MET A 76 -3.52 4.40 -2.53
C MET A 76 -2.88 5.79 -2.59
N LEU A 77 -2.83 6.40 -3.78
CA LEU A 77 -2.34 7.77 -3.95
C LEU A 77 -3.30 8.81 -3.35
N GLN A 78 -4.62 8.63 -3.49
CA GLN A 78 -5.62 9.54 -2.93
C GLN A 78 -5.63 9.57 -1.39
N ASN A 79 -5.31 8.45 -0.74
CA ASN A 79 -5.26 8.38 0.72
C ASN A 79 -4.07 9.16 1.31
N MET A 80 -3.07 9.51 0.49
CA MET A 80 -1.91 10.29 0.91
C MET A 80 -2.20 11.78 0.70
N SER A 81 -2.89 12.39 1.66
CA SER A 81 -3.37 13.78 1.64
C SER A 81 -2.30 14.87 1.52
N ASP A 82 -1.02 14.50 1.67
CA ASP A 82 0.10 15.46 1.67
C ASP A 82 0.64 15.78 0.25
N LEU A 83 0.14 15.08 -0.76
CA LEU A 83 0.52 15.27 -2.17
C LEU A 83 -0.53 16.16 -2.86
N GLU A 84 -0.33 17.49 -2.81
CA GLU A 84 -1.05 18.44 -3.68
C GLU A 84 -0.60 18.26 -5.15
N VAL A 85 -1.00 17.15 -5.76
CA VAL A 85 -0.59 16.74 -7.09
C VAL A 85 -1.74 16.97 -8.07
N ASN A 86 -1.45 17.63 -9.19
CA ASN A 86 -2.45 17.86 -10.24
C ASN A 86 -3.00 16.51 -10.77
N LYS A 87 -4.27 16.49 -11.19
CA LYS A 87 -4.95 15.27 -11.68
C LYS A 87 -4.23 14.61 -12.85
N GLU A 88 -3.58 15.41 -13.69
CA GLU A 88 -2.77 14.92 -14.82
C GLU A 88 -1.52 14.19 -14.35
N THR A 89 -0.80 14.76 -13.38
CA THR A 89 0.38 14.15 -12.77
C THR A 89 0.00 12.87 -12.02
N LEU A 90 -1.17 12.83 -11.37
CA LEU A 90 -1.68 11.62 -10.71
C LEU A 90 -1.86 10.48 -11.71
N LYS A 91 -2.48 10.75 -12.87
CA LYS A 91 -2.66 9.75 -13.94
C LYS A 91 -1.32 9.27 -14.49
N ALA A 92 -0.38 10.19 -14.72
CA ALA A 92 0.96 9.83 -15.20
C ALA A 92 1.71 8.94 -14.19
N LEU A 93 1.59 9.22 -12.89
CA LEU A 93 2.16 8.39 -11.83
C LEU A 93 1.55 6.98 -11.85
N VAL A 94 0.22 6.87 -11.92
CA VAL A 94 -0.47 5.58 -11.99
C VAL A 94 0.00 4.76 -13.19
N GLN A 95 0.08 5.38 -14.38
CA GLN A 95 0.57 4.70 -15.57
C GLN A 95 2.01 4.19 -15.39
N MET A 96 2.90 5.03 -14.84
CA MET A 96 4.27 4.64 -14.54
C MET A 96 4.34 3.42 -13.61
N TYR A 97 3.49 3.36 -12.58
CA TYR A 97 3.43 2.21 -11.67
C TYR A 97 3.03 0.91 -12.37
N ILE A 98 2.03 0.99 -13.25
CA ILE A 98 1.55 -0.16 -14.02
C ILE A 98 2.66 -0.63 -14.97
N ASP A 99 3.30 0.28 -15.70
CA ASP A 99 4.36 -0.04 -16.65
C ASP A 99 5.58 -0.69 -15.95
N MET A 100 5.95 -0.18 -14.78
CA MET A 100 7.00 -0.78 -13.95
C MET A 100 6.63 -2.20 -13.50
N HIS A 101 5.39 -2.41 -13.06
CA HIS A 101 4.93 -3.74 -12.65
C HIS A 101 4.94 -4.73 -13.82
N GLN A 102 4.42 -4.32 -14.98
CA GLN A 102 4.43 -5.15 -16.19
C GLN A 102 5.85 -5.46 -16.69
N SER A 103 6.79 -4.54 -16.51
CA SER A 103 8.21 -4.80 -16.79
C SER A 103 8.76 -5.93 -15.92
N VAL A 104 8.44 -5.94 -14.62
CA VAL A 104 8.85 -7.01 -13.70
C VAL A 104 8.22 -8.35 -14.07
N VAL A 105 6.95 -8.36 -14.50
CA VAL A 105 6.27 -9.58 -14.99
C VAL A 105 7.01 -10.15 -16.20
N ARG A 106 7.28 -9.35 -17.23
CA ARG A 106 8.02 -9.77 -18.43
C ARG A 106 9.43 -10.27 -18.09
N ASN A 107 10.15 -9.56 -17.23
CA ASN A 107 11.49 -9.96 -16.83
C ASN A 107 11.49 -11.25 -15.99
N THR A 108 10.43 -11.50 -15.24
CA THR A 108 10.25 -12.75 -14.48
C THR A 108 10.06 -13.95 -15.42
N GLU A 109 9.35 -13.77 -16.53
CA GLU A 109 9.22 -14.81 -17.56
C GLU A 109 10.56 -15.11 -18.25
N LEU A 110 11.32 -14.06 -18.61
CA LEU A 110 12.66 -14.19 -19.17
C LEU A 110 13.61 -14.90 -18.19
N PHE A 111 13.59 -14.50 -16.92
CA PHE A 111 14.40 -15.10 -15.87
C PHE A 111 14.08 -16.60 -15.69
N LYS A 112 12.81 -16.98 -15.78
CA LYS A 112 12.40 -18.38 -15.78
C LYS A 112 12.92 -19.11 -17.03
N HIS A 113 12.87 -18.49 -18.20
CA HIS A 113 13.36 -19.11 -19.44
C HIS A 113 14.88 -19.33 -19.41
N GLU A 114 15.65 -18.36 -18.92
CA GLU A 114 17.11 -18.42 -18.92
C GLU A 114 17.70 -19.27 -17.79
N LEU A 115 17.18 -19.12 -16.57
CA LEU A 115 17.79 -19.70 -15.37
C LEU A 115 16.94 -20.85 -14.77
N ASN A 116 15.79 -21.16 -15.38
CA ASN A 116 14.84 -22.16 -14.90
C ASN A 116 14.42 -21.96 -13.43
N ARG A 117 14.48 -20.71 -12.96
CA ARG A 117 14.11 -20.31 -11.60
C ARG A 117 12.80 -19.54 -11.62
N HIS A 118 11.87 -19.94 -10.76
CA HIS A 118 10.57 -19.29 -10.65
C HIS A 118 10.65 -18.11 -9.69
N ASN A 119 10.37 -16.92 -10.20
CA ASN A 119 10.05 -15.75 -9.38
C ASN A 119 8.53 -15.53 -9.47
N TYR A 120 7.87 -15.22 -8.35
CA TYR A 120 6.41 -15.07 -8.31
C TYR A 120 6.05 -13.62 -8.09
N VAL A 121 5.40 -13.02 -9.08
CA VAL A 121 4.82 -11.69 -8.95
C VAL A 121 3.46 -11.84 -8.28
N THR A 122 3.27 -11.20 -7.12
CA THR A 122 2.02 -11.27 -6.35
C THR A 122 1.42 -9.88 -6.20
N PRO A 123 0.09 -9.73 -6.03
CA PRO A 123 -0.51 -8.42 -5.76
C PRO A 123 0.11 -7.70 -4.56
N LYS A 124 0.59 -8.45 -3.57
CA LYS A 124 1.35 -7.91 -2.43
C LYS A 124 2.63 -7.20 -2.88
N SER A 125 3.39 -7.80 -3.80
CA SER A 125 4.61 -7.16 -4.34
C SER A 125 4.31 -5.85 -5.07
N PHE A 126 3.13 -5.71 -5.70
CA PHE A 126 2.68 -4.45 -6.29
C PHE A 126 2.36 -3.39 -5.22
N LEU A 127 1.66 -3.76 -4.15
CA LEU A 127 1.39 -2.85 -3.03
C LEU A 127 2.68 -2.40 -2.32
N GLU A 128 3.64 -3.30 -2.18
CA GLU A 128 4.97 -2.97 -1.65
C GLU A 128 5.72 -2.01 -2.58
N LEU A 129 5.70 -2.25 -3.90
CA LEU A 129 6.27 -1.34 -4.89
C LEU A 129 5.67 0.07 -4.78
N LEU A 130 4.33 0.18 -4.71
CA LEU A 130 3.64 1.46 -4.53
C LEU A 130 4.11 2.16 -3.26
N THR A 131 4.15 1.44 -2.14
CA THR A 131 4.56 1.98 -0.83
C THR A 131 5.99 2.50 -0.87
N VAL A 132 6.93 1.70 -1.37
CA VAL A 132 8.35 2.02 -1.41
C VAL A 132 8.62 3.20 -2.33
N LEU A 133 8.03 3.19 -3.53
CA LEU A 133 8.26 4.25 -4.50
C LEU A 133 7.64 5.57 -4.01
N LEU A 134 6.47 5.54 -3.38
CA LEU A 134 5.88 6.74 -2.78
C LEU A 134 6.75 7.31 -1.64
N ASN A 135 7.21 6.46 -0.73
CA ASN A 135 8.12 6.88 0.33
C ASN A 135 9.43 7.43 -0.23
N CYS A 136 9.93 6.85 -1.33
CA CYS A 136 11.10 7.35 -2.04
C CYS A 136 10.82 8.73 -2.63
N ILE A 137 9.70 8.92 -3.33
CA ILE A 137 9.27 10.22 -3.87
C ILE A 137 9.19 11.25 -2.74
N LEU A 138 8.49 10.96 -1.64
CA LEU A 138 8.33 11.88 -0.51
C LEU A 138 9.68 12.22 0.14
N THR A 139 10.54 11.22 0.34
CA THR A 139 11.87 11.42 0.94
C THR A 139 12.76 12.26 0.02
N VAL A 140 12.77 11.95 -1.28
CA VAL A 140 13.56 12.68 -2.29
C VAL A 140 13.04 14.10 -2.44
N PHE A 141 11.72 14.31 -2.53
CA PHE A 141 11.13 15.64 -2.60
C PHE A 141 11.42 16.45 -1.34
N SER A 142 11.20 15.90 -0.14
CA SER A 142 11.51 16.56 1.12
C SER A 142 12.98 16.96 1.21
N LYS A 143 13.88 16.07 0.78
CA LYS A 143 15.32 16.33 0.73
C LYS A 143 15.67 17.45 -0.26
N ILE A 144 15.17 17.38 -1.50
CA ILE A 144 15.43 18.40 -2.53
C ILE A 144 14.85 19.75 -2.11
N TYR A 145 13.61 19.76 -1.62
CA TYR A 145 12.94 20.96 -1.11
C TYR A 145 13.71 21.56 0.06
N GLY A 146 14.19 20.73 0.99
CA GLY A 146 15.05 21.16 2.10
C GLY A 146 16.33 21.84 1.61
N ILE A 147 17.02 21.25 0.63
CA ILE A 147 18.23 21.82 0.02
C ILE A 147 17.91 23.18 -0.64
N LYS A 148 16.87 23.25 -1.48
CA LYS A 148 16.50 24.48 -2.19
C LYS A 148 16.06 25.58 -1.24
N LYS A 149 15.32 25.24 -0.19
CA LYS A 149 14.93 26.18 0.87
C LYS A 149 16.16 26.74 1.58
N GLN A 150 17.15 25.91 1.89
CA GLN A 150 18.40 26.38 2.50
C GLN A 150 19.20 27.28 1.56
N GLU A 151 19.29 26.97 0.27
CA GLU A 151 19.92 27.85 -0.73
C GLU A 151 19.28 29.25 -0.75
N ILE A 152 17.94 29.31 -0.77
CA ILE A 152 17.18 30.57 -0.78
C ILE A 152 17.36 31.34 0.54
N ILE A 153 17.27 30.67 1.69
CA ILE A 153 17.47 31.31 3.01
C ILE A 153 18.88 31.87 3.12
N THR A 154 19.88 31.12 2.66
CA THR A 154 21.28 31.57 2.68
C THR A 154 21.48 32.81 1.81
N ALA A 155 20.91 32.81 0.61
CA ALA A 155 20.96 33.96 -0.29
C ALA A 155 20.27 35.20 0.32
N ARG A 156 19.08 35.03 0.92
CA ARG A 156 18.34 36.09 1.60
C ARG A 156 19.08 36.63 2.82
N ASN A 157 19.69 35.78 3.64
CA ASN A 157 20.44 36.23 4.81
C ASN A 157 21.67 37.03 4.40
N ARG A 158 22.36 36.65 3.32
CA ARG A 158 23.50 37.41 2.78
C ARG A 158 23.09 38.82 2.36
N THR A 159 21.97 38.97 1.65
CA THR A 159 21.48 40.29 1.24
C THR A 159 21.02 41.12 2.44
N HIS A 160 20.31 40.51 3.39
CA HIS A 160 19.90 41.16 4.64
C HIS A 160 21.09 41.71 5.43
N THR A 161 22.12 40.89 5.66
CA THR A 161 23.33 41.34 6.36
C THR A 161 24.07 42.45 5.60
N GLY A 162 24.04 42.43 4.27
CA GLY A 162 24.59 43.52 3.45
C GLY A 162 23.83 44.83 3.66
N LEU A 163 22.49 44.78 3.63
CA LEU A 163 21.61 45.91 3.88
C LEU A 163 21.77 46.46 5.32
N ASP A 164 21.85 45.60 6.33
CA ASP A 164 22.05 46.02 7.72
C ASP A 164 23.36 46.78 7.89
N LYS A 165 24.44 46.31 7.25
CA LYS A 165 25.73 47.01 7.26
C LYS A 165 25.64 48.37 6.60
N LEU A 166 25.01 48.46 5.43
CA LEU A 166 24.81 49.74 4.74
C LEU A 166 23.99 50.72 5.58
N LEU A 167 22.91 50.23 6.20
CA LEU A 167 22.07 51.03 7.11
C LEU A 167 22.89 51.53 8.30
N HIS A 168 23.65 50.66 8.94
CA HIS A 168 24.52 51.02 10.06
C HIS A 168 25.57 52.07 9.67
N TRP A 169 26.20 51.93 8.49
CA TRP A 169 27.14 52.93 7.96
C TRP A 169 26.46 54.27 7.66
N CYS A 170 25.29 54.26 7.02
CA CYS A 170 24.52 55.48 6.76
C CYS A 170 24.15 56.20 8.05
N VAL A 171 23.60 55.49 9.04
CA VAL A 171 23.22 56.07 10.35
C VAL A 171 24.43 56.69 11.05
N ASN A 172 25.59 56.02 11.05
CA ASN A 172 26.81 56.56 11.62
C ASN A 172 27.34 57.79 10.87
N MET A 173 27.24 57.82 9.53
CA MET A 173 27.59 59.01 8.75
C MET A 173 26.68 60.21 9.09
N THR A 174 25.37 60.00 9.24
CA THR A 174 24.43 61.08 9.61
C THR A 174 24.68 61.61 11.02
N LEU A 175 25.19 60.77 11.93
CA LEU A 175 25.58 61.16 13.30
C LEU A 175 26.96 61.83 13.38
N HIS A 176 27.81 61.67 12.36
CA HIS A 176 29.18 62.21 12.32
C HIS A 176 29.42 63.29 11.26
N THR A 177 28.43 63.66 10.45
CA THR A 177 28.46 64.94 9.73
C THR A 177 28.32 66.06 10.75
N PRO A 178 29.38 66.84 11.04
CA PRO A 178 29.22 68.07 11.80
C PRO A 178 28.32 68.98 10.96
N CYS A 179 27.34 69.62 11.60
CA CYS A 179 26.65 70.75 11.02
C CYS A 179 27.70 71.75 10.50
N LEU A 180 27.93 71.74 9.19
CA LEU A 180 28.53 72.85 8.47
C LEU A 180 27.42 73.90 8.31
N VAL A 181 27.25 74.70 9.36
CA VAL A 181 26.68 76.05 9.33
C VAL A 181 27.70 76.97 9.96
#